data_AF-A0A349WGH1-F1
#
_entry.id   AF-A0A349WGH1-F1
#
_cell.length_a   1.000
_cell.length_b   1.000
_cell.length_c   1.000
_cell.angle_alpha   90.00
_cell.angle_beta   90.00
_cell.angle_gamma   90.00
#
_symmetry.space_group_name_H-M   'P 1'
#
loop_
_entity.id
_entity.type
_entity.pdbx_description
1 polymer ?
#
loop_
_entity_poly.entity_id
_entity_poly.type
_entity_poly.pdbx_seq_one_letter_code
_entity_poly.pdbx_strand_id
1 'polypeptide(L)'
;MSKKSKVTFSVDLDKDPDLIFEEIKLWIERELKKKGSDDKSAAFLSKLHEISNEHIKTSFKTSNDLIRALAEFASPKMRDRIFDSSPTGRRKTISMNQELYDQILSLLSKPKSNKADIARKTGVSVVQVRKVAFGGYEKKYGKSKVTSVKPKPIANKAPSGQADLPLSQMERPPVPAKPRPKIQRSITRPPMRPVVKSPSDL
;
A
#
# COMPACT_ATOMS: atom_id res chain seq x y z
N MET A 1 -5.89 2.23 -35.84
CA MET A 1 -5.47 0.91 -35.31
C MET A 1 -6.59 0.36 -34.43
N SER A 2 -7.22 -0.76 -34.81
CA SER A 2 -8.29 -1.38 -34.00
C SER A 2 -7.67 -2.02 -32.75
N LYS A 3 -8.04 -1.51 -31.56
CA LYS A 3 -7.58 -2.05 -30.27
C LYS A 3 -8.31 -3.38 -30.02
N LYS A 4 -7.64 -4.51 -30.26
CA LYS A 4 -8.19 -5.83 -29.95
C LYS A 4 -8.37 -5.97 -28.43
N SER A 5 -9.59 -6.22 -27.98
CA SER A 5 -9.88 -6.48 -26.56
C SER A 5 -9.74 -7.97 -26.27
N LYS A 6 -8.86 -8.32 -25.32
CA LYS A 6 -8.76 -9.69 -24.78
C LYS A 6 -9.68 -9.82 -23.59
N VAL A 7 -10.46 -10.90 -23.57
CA VAL A 7 -11.51 -11.17 -22.60
C VAL A 7 -11.30 -12.61 -22.12
N THR A 8 -11.14 -12.82 -20.81
CA THR A 8 -10.85 -14.13 -20.19
C THR A 8 -12.00 -14.54 -19.29
N PHE A 9 -12.53 -15.75 -19.46
CA PHE A 9 -13.64 -16.29 -18.68
C PHE A 9 -13.27 -17.69 -18.18
N SER A 10 -13.83 -18.08 -17.03
CA SER A 10 -13.75 -19.44 -16.51
C SER A 10 -15.05 -20.14 -16.85
N VAL A 11 -14.95 -21.37 -17.37
CA VAL A 11 -16.10 -22.19 -17.76
C VAL A 11 -16.13 -23.41 -16.87
N ASP A 12 -17.28 -23.64 -16.25
CA ASP A 12 -17.59 -24.93 -15.64
C ASP A 12 -18.10 -25.85 -16.74
N LEU A 13 -17.32 -26.88 -17.09
CA LEU A 13 -17.65 -27.81 -18.18
C LEU A 13 -18.79 -28.78 -17.82
N ASP A 14 -19.22 -28.80 -16.57
CA ASP A 14 -20.32 -29.64 -16.07
C ASP A 14 -21.71 -29.05 -16.40
N LYS A 15 -21.77 -27.80 -16.88
CA LYS A 15 -23.01 -27.15 -17.31
C LYS A 15 -23.31 -27.42 -18.79
N ASP A 16 -24.57 -27.25 -19.17
CA ASP A 16 -24.99 -27.37 -20.57
C ASP A 16 -24.22 -26.37 -21.46
N PRO A 17 -23.70 -26.81 -22.63
CA PRO A 17 -22.86 -26.00 -23.50
C PRO A 17 -23.58 -24.75 -24.03
N ASP A 18 -24.89 -24.87 -24.28
CA ASP A 18 -25.70 -23.76 -24.80
C ASP A 18 -25.90 -22.67 -23.74
N LEU A 19 -26.06 -23.06 -22.47
CA LEU A 19 -26.15 -22.11 -21.35
C LEU A 19 -24.82 -21.39 -21.13
N ILE A 20 -23.70 -22.12 -21.22
CA ILE A 20 -22.36 -21.53 -21.15
C ILE A 20 -22.15 -20.50 -22.27
N PHE A 21 -22.58 -20.81 -23.49
CA PHE A 21 -22.42 -19.91 -24.63
C PHE A 21 -23.24 -18.61 -24.47
N GLU A 22 -24.49 -18.72 -24.02
CA GLU A 22 -25.31 -17.55 -23.73
C GLU A 22 -24.74 -16.71 -22.57
N GLU A 23 -24.21 -17.34 -21.50
CA GLU A 23 -23.49 -16.63 -20.43
C GLU A 23 -22.28 -15.85 -20.96
N ILE A 24 -21.47 -16.47 -21.84
CA ILE A 24 -20.30 -15.82 -22.47
C ILE A 24 -20.74 -14.63 -23.32
N LYS A 25 -21.75 -14.79 -24.17
CA LYS A 25 -22.27 -13.74 -25.04
C LYS A 25 -22.76 -12.54 -24.23
N LEU A 26 -23.54 -12.80 -23.19
CA LEU A 26 -24.10 -11.77 -22.31
C LEU A 26 -23.00 -11.03 -21.53
N TRP A 27 -21.94 -11.73 -21.15
CA TRP A 27 -20.77 -11.13 -20.52
C TRP A 27 -19.97 -10.24 -21.49
N ILE A 28 -19.74 -10.70 -22.72
CA ILE A 28 -19.07 -9.91 -23.77
C ILE A 28 -19.86 -8.63 -24.05
N GLU A 29 -21.18 -8.71 -24.21
CA GLU A 29 -22.03 -7.53 -24.42
C GLU A 29 -21.95 -6.54 -23.26
N ARG A 30 -21.94 -7.04 -22.01
CA ARG A 30 -21.82 -6.20 -20.83
C ARG A 30 -20.47 -5.48 -20.79
N GLU A 31 -19.38 -6.18 -21.10
CA GLU A 31 -18.04 -5.61 -21.13
C GLU A 31 -17.89 -4.56 -22.25
N LEU A 32 -18.46 -4.81 -23.42
CA LEU A 32 -18.51 -3.83 -24.53
C LEU A 32 -19.33 -2.59 -24.16
N LYS A 33 -20.50 -2.77 -23.55
CA LYS A 33 -21.33 -1.64 -23.06
C LYS A 33 -20.59 -0.82 -22.01
N LYS A 34 -19.88 -1.47 -21.08
CA LYS A 34 -19.09 -0.81 -20.05
C LYS A 34 -17.97 0.04 -20.66
N LYS A 35 -17.18 -0.53 -21.59
CA LYS A 35 -16.12 0.23 -22.29
C LYS A 35 -16.68 1.39 -23.10
N GLY A 36 -17.79 1.20 -23.81
CA GLY A 36 -18.45 2.28 -24.53
C GLY A 36 -18.96 3.40 -23.61
N SER A 37 -19.37 3.07 -22.39
CA SER A 37 -19.71 4.07 -21.36
C SER A 37 -18.47 4.80 -20.83
N ASP A 38 -17.39 4.07 -20.55
CA ASP A 38 -16.14 4.65 -20.06
C ASP A 38 -15.55 5.63 -21.10
N ASP A 39 -15.54 5.26 -22.39
CA ASP A 39 -15.10 6.12 -23.48
C ASP A 39 -15.96 7.39 -23.62
N LYS A 40 -17.30 7.29 -23.47
CA LYS A 40 -18.20 8.45 -23.47
C LYS A 40 -17.91 9.39 -22.29
N SER A 41 -17.70 8.83 -21.10
CA SER A 41 -17.40 9.62 -19.91
C SER A 41 -16.05 10.34 -20.01
N ALA A 42 -15.03 9.67 -20.56
CA ALA A 42 -13.72 10.26 -20.79
C ALA A 42 -13.78 11.38 -21.84
N ALA A 43 -14.50 11.17 -22.95
CA ALA A 43 -14.71 12.19 -23.96
C ALA A 43 -15.46 13.42 -23.40
N PHE A 44 -16.50 13.19 -22.59
CA PHE A 44 -17.24 14.25 -21.92
C PHE A 44 -16.35 15.07 -20.97
N LEU A 45 -15.54 14.41 -20.14
CA LEU A 45 -14.61 15.08 -19.24
C LEU A 45 -13.53 15.87 -19.99
N SER A 46 -13.04 15.36 -21.12
CA SER A 46 -12.09 16.09 -21.98
C SER A 46 -12.73 17.38 -22.51
N LYS A 47 -13.95 17.28 -23.04
CA LYS A 47 -14.70 18.45 -23.55
C LYS A 47 -15.00 19.45 -22.44
N LEU A 48 -15.40 18.99 -21.25
CA LEU A 48 -15.60 19.86 -20.10
C LEU A 48 -14.32 20.57 -19.67
N HIS A 49 -13.18 19.90 -19.72
CA HIS A 49 -11.88 20.49 -19.39
C HIS A 49 -11.51 21.61 -20.37
N GLU A 50 -11.72 21.41 -21.68
CA GLU A 50 -11.52 22.44 -22.70
C GLU A 50 -12.42 23.66 -22.47
N ILE A 51 -13.73 23.43 -22.32
CA ILE A 51 -14.71 24.49 -22.04
C ILE A 51 -14.32 25.25 -20.76
N SER A 52 -13.99 24.54 -19.68
CA SER A 52 -13.63 25.18 -18.42
C SER A 52 -12.35 26.02 -18.54
N ASN A 53 -11.36 25.54 -19.29
CA ASN A 53 -10.14 26.30 -19.56
C ASN A 53 -10.44 27.59 -20.35
N GLU A 54 -11.32 27.53 -21.36
CA GLU A 54 -11.74 28.72 -22.12
C GLU A 54 -12.48 29.74 -21.25
N HIS A 55 -13.48 29.30 -20.47
CA HIS A 55 -14.29 30.19 -19.64
C HIS A 55 -13.51 30.85 -18.51
N ILE A 56 -12.59 30.12 -17.88
CA ILE A 56 -11.79 30.61 -16.76
C ILE A 56 -10.48 31.26 -17.26
N LYS A 57 -10.24 31.22 -18.58
CA LYS A 57 -9.00 31.70 -19.24
C LYS A 57 -7.74 31.07 -18.64
N THR A 58 -7.78 29.76 -18.44
CA THR A 58 -6.67 28.97 -17.89
C THR A 58 -6.13 27.98 -18.93
N SER A 59 -4.89 27.54 -18.76
CA SER A 59 -4.20 26.65 -19.70
C SER A 59 -3.72 25.35 -19.03
N PHE A 60 -4.56 24.79 -18.15
CA PHE A 60 -4.25 23.52 -17.50
C PHE A 60 -4.16 22.41 -18.54
N LYS A 61 -3.13 21.57 -18.42
CA LYS A 61 -2.87 20.48 -19.38
C LYS A 61 -3.75 19.26 -19.13
N THR A 62 -4.18 19.07 -17.88
CA THR A 62 -4.99 17.92 -17.47
C THR A 62 -6.18 18.35 -16.64
N SER A 63 -7.29 17.60 -16.75
CA SER A 63 -8.48 17.81 -15.92
C SER A 63 -8.16 17.77 -14.42
N ASN A 64 -7.18 16.97 -14.00
CA ASN A 64 -6.76 16.89 -12.59
C ASN A 64 -6.07 18.17 -12.11
N ASP A 65 -5.30 18.84 -12.96
CA ASP A 65 -4.64 20.11 -12.60
C ASP A 65 -5.68 21.22 -12.45
N LEU A 66 -6.66 21.27 -13.36
CA LEU A 66 -7.80 22.17 -13.26
C LEU A 66 -8.58 21.91 -11.95
N ILE A 67 -8.90 20.66 -11.63
CA ILE A 67 -9.59 20.29 -10.38
C ILE A 67 -8.80 20.73 -9.15
N ARG A 68 -7.46 20.63 -9.17
CA ARG A 68 -6.60 21.10 -8.08
C ARG A 68 -6.62 22.61 -7.91
N ALA A 69 -6.56 23.36 -9.01
CA ALA A 69 -6.65 24.81 -8.96
C ALA A 69 -8.02 25.27 -8.43
N LEU A 70 -9.10 24.58 -8.82
CA LEU A 70 -10.43 24.87 -8.34
C LEU A 70 -10.70 24.37 -6.90
N ALA A 71 -9.83 23.52 -6.34
CA ALA A 71 -10.01 22.96 -5.00
C ALA A 71 -10.01 24.03 -3.89
N GLU A 72 -9.40 25.18 -4.13
CA GLU A 72 -9.42 26.33 -3.22
C GLU A 72 -10.85 26.84 -2.97
N PHE A 73 -11.71 26.79 -3.99
CA PHE A 73 -13.10 27.22 -3.89
C PHE A 73 -14.05 26.11 -3.40
N ALA A 74 -13.54 24.89 -3.25
CA ALA A 74 -14.33 23.76 -2.78
C ALA A 74 -14.53 23.77 -1.25
N SER A 75 -15.52 23.00 -0.79
CA SER A 75 -15.72 22.77 0.65
C SER A 75 -14.45 22.20 1.30
N PRO A 76 -14.15 22.52 2.59
CA PRO A 76 -12.93 22.06 3.27
C PRO A 76 -12.73 20.54 3.18
N LYS A 77 -13.80 19.76 3.35
CA LYS A 77 -13.76 18.29 3.23
C LYS A 77 -13.40 17.77 1.84
N MET A 78 -13.69 18.54 0.78
CA MET A 78 -13.32 18.20 -0.59
C MET A 78 -11.92 18.68 -0.92
N ARG A 79 -11.57 19.87 -0.44
CA ARG A 79 -10.23 20.45 -0.55
C ARG A 79 -9.17 19.49 0.00
N ASP A 80 -9.35 19.02 1.24
CA ASP A 80 -8.41 18.10 1.90
C ASP A 80 -8.27 16.80 1.10
N ARG A 81 -9.38 16.23 0.61
CA ARG A 81 -9.36 15.01 -0.21
C ARG A 81 -8.57 15.17 -1.51
N ILE A 82 -8.67 16.33 -2.16
CA ILE A 82 -7.95 16.60 -3.42
C ILE A 82 -6.45 16.78 -3.15
N PHE A 83 -6.08 17.51 -2.09
CA PHE A 83 -4.67 17.74 -1.75
C PHE A 83 -3.96 16.53 -1.13
N ASP A 84 -4.70 15.69 -0.40
CA ASP A 84 -4.24 14.40 0.13
C ASP A 84 -4.04 13.36 -0.97
N SER A 85 -4.60 13.61 -2.15
CA SER A 85 -4.38 12.77 -3.32
C SER A 85 -3.17 13.27 -4.12
N SER A 86 -2.45 12.34 -4.74
CA SER A 86 -1.38 12.59 -5.72
C SER A 86 -1.98 13.06 -7.06
N PRO A 87 -1.24 13.77 -7.93
CA PRO A 87 -1.72 14.14 -9.27
C PRO A 87 -2.23 12.95 -10.10
N THR A 88 -1.73 11.74 -9.79
CA THR A 88 -2.14 10.46 -10.38
C THR A 88 -3.37 9.82 -9.72
N GLY A 89 -4.02 10.48 -8.76
CA GLY A 89 -5.20 9.95 -8.04
C GLY A 89 -4.87 8.96 -6.92
N ARG A 90 -3.60 8.61 -6.71
CA ARG A 90 -3.17 7.77 -5.57
C ARG A 90 -3.14 8.59 -4.28
N ARG A 91 -3.67 8.06 -3.17
CA ARG A 91 -3.53 8.70 -1.85
C ARG A 91 -2.04 8.92 -1.50
N LYS A 92 -1.69 10.12 -1.05
CA LYS A 92 -0.34 10.41 -0.53
C LYS A 92 -0.12 9.56 0.71
N THR A 93 0.97 8.79 0.71
CA THR A 93 1.38 8.04 1.89
C THR A 93 2.35 8.90 2.68
N ILE A 94 1.98 9.28 3.91
CA ILE A 94 2.85 10.04 4.80
C ILE A 94 3.85 9.08 5.44
N SER A 95 5.12 9.24 5.09
CA SER A 95 6.24 8.56 5.75
C SER A 95 6.49 9.15 7.13
N MET A 96 7.05 8.36 8.04
CA MET A 96 7.37 8.84 9.37
C MET A 96 8.58 9.80 9.33
N ASN A 97 8.47 10.93 10.01
CA ASN A 97 9.52 11.94 10.17
C ASN A 97 9.76 12.21 11.66
N GLN A 98 10.87 12.86 12.01
CA GLN A 98 11.21 13.20 13.40
C GLN A 98 10.12 14.05 14.06
N GLU A 99 9.66 15.10 13.38
CA GLU A 99 8.60 15.99 13.90
C GLU A 99 7.29 15.25 14.16
N LEU A 100 6.88 14.38 13.22
CA LEU A 100 5.67 13.56 13.37
C LEU A 100 5.82 12.57 14.53
N TYR A 101 7.00 11.97 14.69
CA TYR A 101 7.30 11.08 15.80
C TYR A 101 7.16 11.79 17.14
N ASP A 102 7.77 12.97 17.29
CA ASP A 102 7.73 13.76 18.51
C ASP A 102 6.32 14.28 18.82
N GLN A 103 5.58 14.71 17.79
CA GLN A 103 4.19 15.13 17.92
C GLN A 103 3.29 13.97 18.36
N ILE A 104 3.44 12.79 17.77
CA ILE A 104 2.69 11.59 18.16
C ILE A 104 3.03 11.19 19.59
N LEU A 105 4.30 11.22 19.99
CA LEU A 105 4.74 10.88 21.35
C LEU A 105 4.15 11.85 22.39
N SER A 106 4.15 13.15 22.08
CA SER A 106 3.53 14.21 22.91
C SER A 106 2.00 14.06 23.03
N LEU A 107 1.33 13.56 21.99
CA LEU A 107 -0.11 13.29 22.05
C LEU A 107 -0.44 11.98 22.76
N LEU A 108 0.44 10.99 22.71
CA LEU A 108 0.30 9.70 23.40
C LEU A 108 0.55 9.81 24.90
N SER A 109 1.39 10.75 25.36
CA SER A 109 1.67 10.98 26.78
C SER A 109 0.48 11.57 27.56
N LYS A 110 -0.51 12.13 26.86
CA LYS A 110 -1.74 12.64 27.49
C LYS A 110 -2.60 11.49 28.02
N PRO A 111 -3.19 11.61 29.24
CA PRO A 111 -4.07 10.58 29.78
C PRO A 111 -5.33 10.43 28.88
N LYS A 112 -5.75 9.18 28.62
CA LYS A 112 -6.85 8.79 27.70
C LYS A 112 -6.61 9.19 26.23
N SER A 113 -5.42 8.92 25.69
CA SER A 113 -5.10 9.14 24.29
C SER A 113 -5.81 8.15 23.33
N ASN A 114 -6.69 8.67 22.46
CA ASN A 114 -7.28 7.88 21.37
C ASN A 114 -6.34 7.86 20.15
N LYS A 115 -5.81 6.68 19.83
CA LYS A 115 -4.87 6.48 18.70
C LYS A 115 -5.47 6.88 17.34
N ALA A 116 -6.79 6.74 17.16
CA ALA A 116 -7.46 7.15 15.92
C ALA A 116 -7.60 8.67 15.80
N ASP A 117 -7.78 9.38 16.91
CA ASP A 117 -7.84 10.84 16.91
C ASP A 117 -6.45 11.45 16.68
N ILE A 118 -5.41 10.83 17.23
CA ILE A 118 -4.02 11.22 16.96
C ILE A 118 -3.71 11.06 15.48
N ALA A 119 -4.09 9.93 14.88
CA ALA A 119 -3.92 9.68 13.44
C ALA A 119 -4.61 10.76 12.60
N ARG A 120 -5.85 11.12 12.95
CA ARG A 120 -6.59 12.20 12.26
C ARG A 120 -5.92 13.57 12.41
N LYS A 121 -5.43 13.91 13.60
CA LYS A 121 -4.77 15.21 13.88
C LYS A 121 -3.41 15.35 13.23
N THR A 122 -2.65 14.25 13.15
CA THR A 122 -1.28 14.24 12.61
C THR A 122 -1.24 13.90 11.11
N GLY A 123 -2.37 13.46 10.53
CA GLY A 123 -2.45 12.96 9.15
C GLY A 123 -1.81 11.58 8.94
N VAL A 124 -1.28 10.96 9.99
CA VAL A 124 -0.52 9.71 9.91
C VAL A 124 -1.44 8.49 10.10
N SER A 125 -1.11 7.33 9.53
CA SER A 125 -1.98 6.16 9.67
C SER A 125 -2.07 5.68 11.14
N VAL A 126 -3.23 5.12 11.51
CA VAL A 126 -3.44 4.53 12.84
C VAL A 126 -2.41 3.43 13.15
N VAL A 127 -1.98 2.68 12.13
CA VAL A 127 -0.95 1.64 12.25
C VAL A 127 0.39 2.25 12.63
N GLN A 128 0.78 3.37 12.02
CA GLN A 128 1.99 4.10 12.36
C GLN A 128 1.93 4.66 13.79
N VAL A 129 0.80 5.23 14.21
CA VAL A 129 0.60 5.69 15.61
C VAL A 129 0.74 4.54 16.60
N ARG A 130 0.18 3.37 16.30
CA ARG A 130 0.36 2.16 17.13
C ARG A 130 1.83 1.75 17.21
N LYS A 131 2.54 1.77 16.09
CA LYS A 131 3.98 1.45 16.06
C LYS A 131 4.80 2.42 16.91
N VAL A 132 4.47 3.71 16.92
CA VAL A 132 5.11 4.69 17.82
C VAL A 132 4.82 4.36 19.28
N ALA A 133 3.56 4.05 19.61
CA ALA A 133 3.16 3.69 20.98
C ALA A 133 3.84 2.41 21.51
N PHE A 134 4.22 1.48 20.62
CA PHE A 134 4.95 0.26 20.96
C PHE A 134 6.48 0.41 20.83
N GLY A 135 7.00 1.62 20.62
CA GLY A 135 8.45 1.87 20.52
C GLY A 135 9.10 1.47 19.19
N GLY A 136 8.30 1.10 18.17
CA GLY A 136 8.80 0.61 16.88
C GLY A 136 9.61 1.63 16.05
N TYR A 137 9.53 2.92 16.39
CA TYR A 137 10.23 4.02 15.72
C TYR A 137 11.38 4.62 16.55
N GLU A 138 11.58 4.16 17.79
CA GLU A 138 12.60 4.68 18.72
C GLU A 138 14.03 4.53 18.17
N LYS A 139 14.32 3.44 17.46
CA LYS A 139 15.65 3.22 16.87
C LYS A 139 16.04 4.30 15.84
N LYS A 140 15.05 4.84 15.12
CA LYS A 140 15.27 5.84 14.06
C LYS A 140 15.14 7.27 14.56
N TYR A 141 14.17 7.54 15.44
CA TYR A 141 13.79 8.90 15.84
C TYR A 141 13.88 9.13 17.37
N GLY A 142 14.12 8.08 18.16
CA GLY A 142 14.24 8.16 19.62
C GLY A 142 15.58 8.72 20.12
N LYS A 143 16.54 9.01 19.22
CA LYS A 143 17.84 9.59 19.59
C LYS A 143 17.82 11.11 19.71
N SER A 144 16.74 11.78 19.32
CA SER A 144 16.66 13.25 19.31
C SER A 144 16.07 13.86 20.58
N LYS A 145 16.29 13.22 21.74
CA LYS A 145 16.20 13.89 23.05
C LYS A 145 17.40 13.53 23.90
N VAL A 146 18.37 14.45 23.95
CA VAL A 146 19.27 14.57 25.08
C VAL A 146 18.42 14.97 26.31
N THR A 147 18.65 14.26 27.42
CA THR A 147 18.20 14.51 28.80
C THR A 147 16.70 14.53 29.11
N SER A 148 16.19 13.42 29.67
CA SER A 148 15.31 13.45 30.84
C SER A 148 15.38 12.12 31.61
N VAL A 149 16.22 12.11 32.65
CA VAL A 149 16.08 11.43 33.96
C VAL A 149 15.43 10.04 33.96
N LYS A 150 16.27 9.01 34.12
CA LYS A 150 15.88 7.74 34.74
C LYS A 150 15.27 8.01 36.13
N PRO A 151 14.08 7.50 36.48
CA PRO A 151 13.73 7.35 37.88
C PRO A 151 14.56 6.18 38.44
N LYS A 152 15.51 6.50 39.32
CA LYS A 152 16.08 5.54 40.28
C LYS A 152 14.95 5.12 41.24
N PRO A 153 14.71 3.82 41.48
CA PRO A 153 14.15 3.39 42.75
C PRO A 153 15.31 3.35 43.77
N ILE A 154 15.22 4.20 44.79
CA ILE A 154 16.01 4.06 46.02
C ILE A 154 15.38 2.90 46.79
N ALA A 155 16.12 1.81 46.93
CA ALA A 155 15.84 0.79 47.94
C ALA A 155 17.15 0.52 48.70
N ASN A 156 17.21 1.05 49.91
CA ASN A 156 18.24 0.74 50.88
C ASN A 156 18.16 -0.74 51.26
N LYS A 157 19.26 -1.48 51.10
CA LYS A 157 19.87 -2.38 52.10
C LYS A 157 21.02 -3.16 51.45
N ALA A 158 22.20 -3.02 52.05
CA ALA A 158 23.35 -3.92 51.96
C ALA A 158 23.55 -4.51 53.40
N PRO A 159 24.31 -5.60 53.65
CA PRO A 159 25.55 -5.92 52.94
C PRO A 159 25.92 -7.40 52.66
N SER A 160 26.89 -7.50 51.76
CA SER A 160 28.01 -8.46 51.67
C SER A 160 27.82 -9.86 51.06
N GLY A 161 28.64 -10.15 50.05
CA GLY A 161 28.94 -11.48 49.51
C GLY A 161 29.51 -11.45 48.09
N GLN A 162 30.85 -11.43 47.98
CA GLN A 162 31.72 -11.71 46.80
C GLN A 162 31.24 -12.90 45.92
N ALA A 163 31.62 -13.15 44.67
CA ALA A 163 32.46 -12.55 43.62
C ALA A 163 32.18 -13.36 42.31
N ASP A 164 32.63 -12.84 41.18
CA ASP A 164 32.96 -13.52 39.91
C ASP A 164 31.87 -14.18 39.01
N LEU A 165 31.77 -13.61 37.79
CA LEU A 165 31.31 -14.24 36.54
C LEU A 165 32.30 -15.36 36.12
N PRO A 166 31.92 -16.43 35.36
CA PRO A 166 31.26 -16.27 34.06
C PRO A 166 30.29 -17.38 33.59
N LEU A 167 29.44 -16.99 32.64
CA LEU A 167 28.99 -17.72 31.44
C LEU A 167 29.08 -19.27 31.44
N SER A 168 27.95 -19.97 31.65
CA SER A 168 27.71 -21.25 30.97
C SER A 168 26.23 -21.68 30.95
N GLN A 169 25.77 -22.02 29.74
CA GLN A 169 24.85 -23.10 29.40
C GLN A 169 23.59 -23.29 30.28
N MET A 170 22.44 -22.85 29.78
CA MET A 170 21.17 -23.49 30.11
C MET A 170 20.70 -24.23 28.86
N GLU A 171 20.93 -25.55 28.88
CA GLU A 171 20.41 -26.50 27.90
C GLU A 171 18.88 -26.39 27.80
N ARG A 172 18.40 -26.48 26.56
CA ARG A 172 16.98 -26.58 26.21
C ARG A 172 16.69 -28.07 25.95
N PRO A 173 15.64 -28.68 26.53
CA PRO A 173 15.37 -30.11 26.36
C PRO A 173 15.04 -30.48 24.90
N PRO A 174 15.30 -31.74 24.48
CA PRO A 174 15.38 -32.12 23.07
C PRO A 174 13.99 -32.28 22.47
N VAL A 175 13.72 -31.60 21.35
CA VAL A 175 12.56 -31.88 20.49
C VAL A 175 13.07 -32.71 19.30
N PRO A 176 12.52 -33.90 19.02
CA PRO A 176 13.01 -34.78 17.96
C PRO A 176 12.79 -34.16 16.57
N ALA A 177 13.87 -34.02 15.82
CA ALA A 177 13.88 -33.53 14.46
C ALA A 177 13.31 -34.58 13.49
N LYS A 178 12.12 -34.32 12.93
CA LYS A 178 11.70 -34.95 11.68
C LYS A 178 12.52 -34.34 10.53
N PRO A 179 13.12 -35.14 9.63
CA PRO A 179 13.89 -34.60 8.52
C PRO A 179 12.97 -33.87 7.54
N ARG A 180 13.25 -32.58 7.33
CA ARG A 180 12.61 -31.76 6.30
C ARG A 180 13.11 -32.25 4.93
N PRO A 181 12.23 -32.62 3.98
CA PRO A 181 12.68 -33.04 2.66
C PRO A 181 13.41 -31.88 1.97
N LYS A 182 14.63 -32.14 1.50
CA LYS A 182 15.39 -31.22 0.65
C LYS A 182 14.70 -31.17 -0.71
N ILE A 183 13.95 -30.10 -0.98
CA ILE A 183 13.46 -29.80 -2.32
C ILE A 183 14.67 -29.39 -3.16
N GLN A 184 15.24 -30.33 -3.92
CA GLN A 184 16.13 -30.03 -5.02
C GLN A 184 15.31 -29.29 -6.08
N ARG A 185 15.62 -28.01 -6.32
CA ARG A 185 15.07 -27.28 -7.45
C ARG A 185 15.79 -27.75 -8.72
N SER A 186 15.32 -28.82 -9.34
CA SER A 186 15.69 -29.13 -10.72
C SER A 186 15.02 -28.10 -11.63
N ILE A 187 15.80 -27.22 -12.24
CA ILE A 187 15.33 -26.33 -13.30
C ILE A 187 15.19 -27.19 -14.56
N THR A 188 14.02 -27.78 -14.76
CA THR A 188 13.70 -28.42 -16.04
C THR A 188 13.37 -27.31 -17.04
N ARG A 189 14.34 -26.93 -17.87
CA ARG A 189 14.05 -26.13 -19.07
C ARG A 189 13.13 -26.95 -19.99
N PRO A 190 12.07 -26.38 -20.56
CA PRO A 190 11.29 -27.07 -21.58
C PRO A 190 12.18 -27.38 -22.80
N PRO A 191 11.97 -28.51 -23.50
CA PRO A 191 12.72 -28.83 -24.69
C PRO A 191 12.52 -27.75 -25.76
N MET A 192 13.62 -27.30 -26.36
CA MET A 192 13.57 -26.40 -27.52
C MET A 192 12.84 -27.11 -28.67
N ARG A 193 11.90 -26.42 -29.32
CA ARG A 193 11.29 -26.92 -30.56
C ARG A 193 12.39 -27.19 -31.60
N PRO A 194 12.35 -28.31 -32.34
CA PRO A 194 13.23 -28.50 -33.47
C PRO A 194 12.96 -27.42 -34.52
N VAL A 195 14.03 -26.84 -35.04
CA VAL A 195 13.99 -25.91 -36.17
C VAL A 195 13.53 -26.70 -37.39
N VAL A 196 12.31 -26.42 -37.86
CA VAL A 196 11.83 -26.93 -39.14
C VAL A 196 12.60 -26.16 -40.22
N LYS A 197 13.45 -26.85 -40.98
CA LYS A 197 14.07 -26.29 -42.19
C LYS A 197 12.96 -26.10 -43.24
N SER A 198 12.83 -24.88 -43.75
CA SER A 198 11.99 -24.55 -44.89
C SER A 198 12.49 -25.27 -46.15
N PRO A 199 11.60 -25.75 -47.04
CA PRO A 199 11.95 -26.54 -48.22
C PRO A 199 12.44 -25.65 -49.39
N SER A 200 13.37 -24.74 -49.13
CA SER A 200 13.91 -23.84 -50.17
C SER A 200 15.43 -23.94 -50.33
N ASP A 201 16.07 -24.92 -49.69
CA ASP A 201 17.51 -25.18 -49.83
C ASP A 201 17.77 -26.65 -50.22
N LEU A 202 17.26 -27.06 -51.40
CA LEU A 202 17.73 -28.21 -52.18
C LEU A 202 17.64 -27.86 -53.67
#